data_AF-A0A0N4WDE8-F1
#
_entry.id   AF-A0A0N4WDE8-F1
#
_cell.length_a   1.000
_cell.length_b   1.000
_cell.length_c   1.000
_cell.angle_alpha   90.00
_cell.angle_beta   90.00
_cell.angle_gamma   90.00
#
_symmetry.space_group_name_H-M   'P 1'
#
loop_
_entity.id
_entity.type
_entity.pdbx_description
1 polymer ?
#
loop_
_entity_poly.entity_id
_entity_poly.type
_entity_poly.pdbx_seq_one_letter_code
_entity_poly.pdbx_strand_id
1 'polypeptide(L)'
;LKDPRTRETQRCESAKFKQRVKAPGCLTKVIVNRYCHGTCASYFIPRLNSKKLKAVFKSCAACVPRDYDAVNVTLDCPGQDPPQITKSIVKVRK
;
A
#
# COMPACT_ATOMS: atom_id res chain seq x y z
N LEU A 1 0.97 19.28 20.82
CA LEU A 1 0.99 18.66 19.47
C LEU A 1 0.72 19.65 18.32
N LYS A 2 0.53 20.95 18.59
CA LYS A 2 0.40 22.01 17.57
C LYS A 2 1.59 22.99 17.63
N ASP A 3 2.82 22.51 17.87
CA ASP A 3 4.00 23.40 17.75
C ASP A 3 4.41 23.43 16.26
N PRO A 4 4.34 24.59 15.58
CA PRO A 4 4.69 24.69 14.16
C PRO A 4 6.16 24.34 13.87
N ARG A 5 7.05 24.43 14.87
CA ARG A 5 8.50 24.23 14.72
C ARG A 5 8.92 22.76 14.67
N THR A 6 8.06 21.84 15.11
CA THR A 6 8.32 20.39 15.11
C THR A 6 7.38 19.62 14.17
N ARG A 7 6.54 20.34 13.42
CA ARG A 7 5.62 19.73 12.46
C ARG A 7 6.34 19.47 11.15
N GLU A 8 6.98 18.30 11.04
CA GLU A 8 7.42 17.81 9.73
C GLU A 8 6.22 17.76 8.78
N THR A 9 6.41 18.31 7.58
CA THR A 9 5.39 18.29 6.53
C THR A 9 5.11 16.84 6.16
N GLN A 10 3.96 16.34 6.59
CA GLN A 10 3.49 15.01 6.20
C GLN A 10 3.14 15.02 4.73
N ARG A 11 3.67 14.04 4.00
CA ARG A 11 3.42 13.88 2.57
C ARG A 11 3.27 12.39 2.28
N CYS A 12 2.16 12.01 1.67
CA CYS A 12 1.91 10.64 1.23
C CYS A 12 1.31 10.70 -0.17
N GLU A 13 1.98 10.06 -1.12
CA GLU A 13 1.67 10.14 -2.55
C GLU A 13 1.52 8.76 -3.16
N SER A 14 0.75 8.68 -4.24
CA SER A 14 0.63 7.48 -5.06
C SER A 14 1.36 7.63 -6.39
N ALA A 15 2.19 6.65 -6.73
CA ALA A 15 2.92 6.61 -8.00
C ALA A 15 2.51 5.37 -8.80
N LYS A 16 2.52 5.48 -10.13
CA LYS A 16 2.16 4.39 -11.04
C LYS A 16 3.35 3.46 -11.26
N PHE A 17 3.10 2.15 -11.37
CA PHE A 17 4.10 1.18 -11.79
C PHE A 17 3.50 0.13 -12.74
N LYS A 18 4.38 -0.52 -13.53
CA LYS A 18 4.02 -1.62 -14.42
C LYS A 18 4.10 -2.94 -13.65
N GLN A 19 2.95 -3.54 -13.36
CA GLN A 19 2.85 -4.83 -12.69
C GLN A 19 2.74 -5.95 -13.73
N ARG A 20 3.57 -6.99 -13.59
CA ARG A 20 3.52 -8.20 -14.43
C ARG A 20 2.62 -9.24 -13.76
N VAL A 21 1.52 -9.60 -14.41
CA VAL A 21 0.61 -10.65 -13.97
C VAL A 21 1.00 -11.95 -14.68
N LYS A 22 1.38 -12.97 -13.90
CA LYS A 22 1.89 -14.25 -14.39
C LYS A 22 1.04 -15.42 -13.90
N ALA A 23 1.01 -16.48 -14.68
CA ALA A 23 0.56 -17.79 -14.26
C ALA A 23 1.28 -18.91 -15.05
N PRO A 24 1.41 -20.11 -14.48
CA PRO A 24 2.03 -21.25 -15.17
C PRO A 24 1.35 -21.54 -16.50
N GLY A 25 2.14 -21.67 -17.57
CA GLY A 25 1.65 -21.95 -18.93
C GLY A 25 0.83 -20.82 -19.59
N CYS A 26 0.84 -19.61 -19.02
CA CYS A 26 0.15 -18.45 -19.56
C CYS A 26 1.10 -17.33 -19.97
N LEU A 27 0.71 -16.59 -20.99
CA LEU A 27 1.38 -15.37 -21.43
C LEU A 27 1.29 -14.29 -20.34
N THR A 28 2.41 -13.62 -20.09
CA THR A 28 2.46 -12.57 -19.07
C THR A 28 1.75 -11.32 -19.57
N LYS A 29 0.80 -10.81 -18.78
CA LYS A 29 0.13 -9.53 -19.06
C LYS A 29 0.71 -8.43 -18.18
N VAL A 30 0.95 -7.25 -18.76
CA VAL A 30 1.43 -6.07 -18.04
C VAL A 30 0.28 -5.12 -17.80
N ILE A 31 0.02 -4.80 -16.53
CA ILE A 31 -1.02 -3.83 -16.13
C ILE A 31 -0.36 -2.63 -15.42
N VAL A 32 -1.05 -1.49 -15.41
CA VAL A 32 -0.63 -0.32 -14.61
C VAL A 32 -1.38 -0.35 -13.27
N ASN A 33 -0.62 -0.35 -12.19
CA ASN A 33 -1.11 -0.25 -10.81
C ASN A 33 -0.40 0.91 -10.08
N ARG A 34 -0.70 1.13 -8.80
CA ARG A 34 -0.12 2.19 -7.97
C ARG A 34 0.48 1.66 -6.68
N TYR A 35 1.49 2.34 -6.17
CA TYR A 35 2.04 2.15 -4.83
C TYR A 35 2.04 3.48 -4.08
N CYS A 36 2.02 3.42 -2.75
CA CYS A 36 2.05 4.60 -1.87
C CYS A 36 3.46 4.79 -1.30
N HIS A 37 3.93 6.03 -1.21
CA HIS A 37 5.18 6.37 -0.56
C HIS A 37 5.11 7.76 0.09
N GLY A 38 5.83 7.96 1.19
CA GLY A 38 5.75 9.21 1.92
C GLY A 38 6.35 9.20 3.32
N THR A 39 6.26 10.36 3.96
CA THR A 39 6.67 10.60 5.35
C THR A 39 5.42 10.84 6.19
N CYS A 40 5.27 10.05 7.26
CA CYS A 40 4.13 10.10 8.19
C CYS A 40 4.64 10.28 9.61
N ALA A 41 3.96 11.08 10.43
CA ALA A 41 4.41 11.30 11.80
C ALA A 41 4.09 10.09 12.69
N SER A 42 4.98 9.85 13.64
CA SER A 42 4.70 9.01 14.80
C SER A 42 4.96 9.82 16.06
N TYR A 43 4.23 9.50 17.13
CA TYR A 43 4.32 10.20 18.40
C TYR A 43 4.39 9.20 19.54
N PHE A 44 5.22 9.51 20.54
CA PHE A 44 5.28 8.83 21.82
C PHE A 44 5.45 9.88 22.91
N ILE A 45 4.45 10.03 23.76
CA ILE A 45 4.47 10.96 24.89
C ILE A 45 4.50 10.11 26.16
N PRO A 46 5.56 10.16 26.99
CA PRO A 46 5.65 9.37 28.21
C PRO A 46 4.71 9.88 29.31
N ARG A 47 4.31 8.99 30.23
CA ARG A 47 3.69 9.38 31.50
C ARG A 47 4.75 9.94 32.44
N LEU A 48 4.58 11.19 32.89
CA LEU A 48 5.56 11.96 33.67
C LEU A 48 6.05 11.27 34.97
N ASN A 49 5.23 10.44 35.63
CA ASN A 49 5.53 9.86 36.95
C ASN A 49 5.41 8.32 37.01
N SER A 50 5.65 7.61 35.91
CA SER A 50 5.54 6.15 35.90
C SER A 50 6.87 5.46 36.21
N LYS A 51 6.86 4.49 37.14
CA LYS A 51 8.02 3.60 37.42
C LYS A 51 8.43 2.72 36.23
N LYS A 52 7.64 2.69 35.15
CA LYS A 52 7.89 1.95 33.91
C LYS A 52 7.69 2.89 32.71
N LEU A 53 8.49 2.75 31.65
CA LEU A 53 8.32 3.52 30.42
C LEU A 53 6.96 3.20 29.77
N LYS A 54 5.98 4.07 30.03
CA LYS A 54 4.60 3.95 29.52
C LYS A 54 4.21 5.23 28.84
N ALA A 55 3.62 5.12 27.66
CA ALA A 55 3.06 6.27 26.96
C ALA A 55 1.74 6.71 27.60
N VAL A 56 1.52 8.02 27.70
CA VAL A 56 0.17 8.61 27.84
C VAL A 56 -0.49 8.75 26.48
N PHE A 57 0.31 8.96 25.42
CA PHE A 57 -0.14 9.04 24.05
C PHE A 57 0.88 8.37 23.14
N LYS A 58 0.40 7.50 22.25
CA LYS A 58 1.21 6.87 21.22
C LYS A 58 0.38 6.81 19.93
N SER A 59 0.98 7.21 18.82
CA SER A 59 0.38 7.04 17.50
C SER A 59 1.46 6.74 16.47
N CYS A 60 1.13 5.91 15.49
CA CYS A 60 1.99 5.61 14.36
C CYS A 60 1.14 5.72 13.10
N ALA A 61 1.46 6.69 12.23
CA ALA A 61 0.86 6.78 10.91
C ALA A 61 1.79 6.14 9.88
N ALA A 62 1.21 5.54 8.84
CA ALA A 62 1.94 4.93 7.73
C ALA A 62 1.31 5.37 6.40
N CYS A 63 2.14 5.56 5.37
CA CYS A 63 1.65 5.91 4.03
C CYS A 63 1.19 4.63 3.32
N VAL A 64 -0.11 4.38 3.39
CA VAL A 64 -0.77 3.18 2.85
C VAL A 64 -1.94 3.57 1.94
N PRO A 65 -2.42 2.68 1.05
CA PRO A 65 -3.59 2.95 0.21
C PRO A 65 -4.82 3.31 1.06
N ARG A 66 -5.51 4.40 0.69
CA ARG A 66 -6.81 4.75 1.28
C ARG A 66 -7.91 3.82 0.79
N ASP A 67 -7.92 3.56 -0.52
CA ASP A 67 -8.91 2.72 -1.19
C ASP A 67 -8.24 1.83 -2.25
N TYR A 68 -8.83 0.67 -2.51
CA TYR A 68 -8.39 -0.29 -3.52
C TYR A 68 -9.58 -1.04 -4.14
N ASP A 69 -9.36 -1.55 -5.35
CA ASP A 69 -10.31 -2.39 -6.08
C ASP A 69 -9.76 -3.78 -6.34
N ALA A 70 -10.65 -4.76 -6.51
CA ALA A 70 -10.32 -6.03 -7.13
C ALA A 70 -10.64 -5.97 -8.63
N VAL A 71 -9.62 -6.14 -9.48
CA VAL A 71 -9.78 -6.13 -10.93
C VAL A 71 -9.43 -7.51 -11.49
N ASN A 72 -10.35 -8.08 -12.26
CA ASN A 72 -10.14 -9.34 -12.95
C ASN A 72 -9.26 -9.14 -14.19
N VAL A 73 -8.14 -9.86 -14.23
CA VAL A 73 -7.19 -9.87 -15.34
C VAL A 73 -7.17 -11.25 -15.96
N THR A 74 -7.73 -11.36 -17.16
CA THR A 74 -7.65 -12.57 -17.98
C THR A 74 -6.30 -12.65 -18.67
N LEU A 75 -5.66 -13.81 -18.55
CA LEU A 75 -4.41 -14.21 -19.19
C LEU A 75 -4.69 -15.30 -20.23
N ASP A 76 -3.97 -15.24 -21.35
CA ASP A 76 -4.04 -16.25 -22.40
C ASP A 76 -3.04 -17.37 -22.12
N CYS A 77 -3.50 -18.62 -22.18
CA CYS A 77 -2.76 -19.82 -21.80
C CYS A 77 -2.76 -20.82 -22.97
N PRO A 78 -1.90 -20.60 -23.98
CA PRO A 78 -1.85 -21.47 -25.15
C PRO A 78 -1.46 -22.90 -24.74
N GLY A 79 -2.24 -23.89 -25.18
CA GLY A 79 -2.02 -25.30 -24.85
C GLY A 79 -2.64 -25.77 -23.54
N GLN A 80 -3.43 -24.94 -22.85
CA GLN A 80 -4.28 -25.35 -21.74
C GLN A 80 -5.75 -25.45 -22.17
N ASP A 81 -6.53 -26.27 -21.46
CA ASP A 81 -7.98 -26.32 -21.56
C ASP A 81 -8.58 -26.06 -20.17
N PRO A 82 -9.22 -24.90 -19.92
CA PRO A 82 -9.50 -23.82 -20.87
C PRO A 82 -8.26 -23.01 -21.28
N PRO A 83 -8.25 -22.39 -22.47
CA PRO A 83 -7.09 -21.65 -23.00
C PRO A 83 -6.88 -20.28 -22.35
N GLN A 84 -7.61 -19.96 -21.28
CA GLN A 84 -7.55 -18.71 -20.56
C GLN A 84 -7.77 -18.93 -19.08
N ILE A 85 -7.11 -18.11 -18.26
CA ILE A 85 -7.39 -18.04 -16.83
C ILE A 85 -7.63 -16.59 -16.41
N THR A 86 -8.45 -16.39 -15.38
CA THR A 86 -8.70 -15.06 -14.81
C THR A 86 -8.08 -14.97 -13.42
N LYS A 87 -7.27 -13.93 -13.18
CA LYS A 87 -6.72 -13.62 -11.86
C LYS A 87 -7.32 -12.32 -11.32
N SER A 88 -7.79 -12.34 -10.08
CA SER A 88 -8.19 -11.12 -9.37
C SER A 88 -6.94 -10.42 -8.81
N ILE A 89 -6.73 -9.16 -9.18
CA ILE A 89 -5.58 -8.35 -8.79
C ILE A 89 -6.06 -7.12 -8.02
N VAL A 90 -5.45 -6.87 -6.85
CA VAL A 90 -5.69 -5.65 -6.06
C VAL A 90 -5.07 -4.46 -6.77
N LYS A 91 -5.88 -3.46 -7.08
CA LYS A 91 -5.49 -2.21 -7.73
C LYS A 91 -5.70 -1.03 -6.79
N VAL A 92 -4.61 -0.34 -6.46
CA VAL A 92 -4.64 0.84 -5.60
C VAL A 92 -5.29 2.01 -6.35
N ARG A 93 -6.27 2.67 -5.72
CA ARG A 93 -6.94 3.85 -6.28
C ARG A 93 -6.04 5.10 -6.18
N LYS A 94 -6.40 6.17 -6.90
CA LYS A 94 -5.65 7.43 -6.90
C LYS A 94 -5.85 8.16 -5.57
#